data_AF-A0A963SLD4-F1
#
_entry.id   AF-A0A963SLD4-F1
#
_cell.length_a   1.000
_cell.length_b   1.000
_cell.length_c   1.000
_cell.angle_alpha   90.00
_cell.angle_beta   90.00
_cell.angle_gamma   90.00
#
_symmetry.space_group_name_H-M   'P 1'
#
loop_
_entity.id
_entity.type
_entity.pdbx_description
1 polymer ?
#
loop_
_entity_poly.entity_id
_entity_poly.type
_entity_poly.pdbx_seq_one_letter_code
_entity_poly.pdbx_strand_id
1 'polypeptide(L)' 'MLTYGGLGLLIAGLIFTFAADKIIKDPEKAAKSKKQGPILAVVGAAMLGAAVLLGGMLA' A
#
# COMPACT_ATOMS: atom_id res chain seq x y z
N MET A 1 -8.44 8.34 10.76
CA MET A 1 -7.27 8.71 9.92
C MET A 1 -6.44 7.50 9.52
N LEU A 2 -6.08 6.61 10.46
CA LEU A 2 -5.33 5.36 10.20
C LEU A 2 -5.99 4.42 9.16
N THR A 3 -7.32 4.28 9.18
CA THR A 3 -8.05 3.42 8.23
C THR A 3 -7.89 3.91 6.78
N TYR A 4 -8.07 5.21 6.54
CA TYR A 4 -7.91 5.80 5.21
C TYR A 4 -6.44 5.79 4.74
N GLY A 5 -5.50 6.05 5.65
CA GLY A 5 -4.06 5.96 5.35
C GLY A 5 -3.63 4.52 5.03
N GLY A 6 -4.06 3.55 5.83
CA GLY A 6 -3.80 2.12 5.59
C GLY A 6 -4.41 1.62 4.29
N LEU A 7 -5.66 2.01 3.99
CA LEU A 7 -6.32 1.66 2.73
C LEU A 7 -5.60 2.29 1.52
N GLY A 8 -5.18 3.55 1.63
CA GLY A 8 -4.42 4.25 0.60
C GLY A 8 -3.07 3.58 0.32
N LEU A 9 -2.30 3.25 1.37
CA LEU A 9 -1.04 2.52 1.23
C LEU A 9 -1.24 1.12 0.64
N LEU A 10 -2.29 0.41 1.08
CA LEU A 10 -2.62 -0.92 0.56
C LEU A 10 -2.86 -0.86 -0.95
N ILE A 11 -3.78 0.03 -1.39
CA ILE A 11 -4.16 0.17 -2.79
C ILE A 11 -2.97 0.67 -3.62
N ALA A 12 -2.24 1.68 -3.15
CA ALA A 12 -1.04 2.17 -3.85
C ALA A 12 0.02 1.08 -3.98
N GLY A 13 0.26 0.30 -2.94
CA GLY A 13 1.19 -0.82 -2.96
C GLY A 13 0.81 -1.89 -3.98
N LEU A 14 -0.48 -2.26 -4.05
CA LEU A 14 -0.99 -3.19 -5.05
C LEU A 14 -0.85 -2.63 -6.47
N ILE A 15 -1.16 -1.35 -6.67
CA ILE A 15 -1.02 -0.67 -7.95
C ILE A 15 0.45 -0.68 -8.41
N PHE A 16 1.40 -0.34 -7.54
CA PHE A 16 2.82 -0.41 -7.90
C PHE A 16 3.29 -1.86 -8.14
N THR A 17 2.73 -2.84 -7.45
CA THR A 17 3.08 -4.25 -7.65
C THR A 17 2.64 -4.76 -9.02
N PHE A 18 1.41 -4.45 -9.44
CA PHE A 18 0.80 -5.03 -10.65
C PHE A 18 0.86 -4.11 -11.88
N ALA A 19 0.95 -2.81 -11.68
CA ALA A 19 0.79 -1.80 -12.73
C ALA A 19 1.92 -0.76 -12.78
N ALA A 20 3.00 -0.89 -12.01
CA ALA A 20 4.14 0.06 -12.09
C ALA A 20 4.67 0.21 -13.52
N ASP A 21 4.77 -0.88 -14.28
CA ASP A 21 5.27 -0.86 -15.66
C ASP A 21 4.31 -0.14 -16.64
N LYS A 22 3.02 -0.02 -16.29
CA LYS A 22 2.01 0.69 -17.09
C LYS A 22 1.90 2.15 -16.71
N ILE A 23 2.26 2.51 -15.48
CA ILE A 23 2.09 3.86 -14.92
C ILE A 23 3.40 4.66 -15.04
N ILE A 24 4.54 4.00 -14.89
CA ILE A 24 5.86 4.61 -14.90
C ILE A 24 6.51 4.35 -16.26
N LYS A 25 6.74 5.42 -17.02
CA LYS A 25 7.37 5.37 -18.35
C LYS A 25 8.86 5.06 -18.32
N ASP A 26 9.51 5.34 -17.20
CA ASP A 26 10.93 5.08 -16.97
C ASP A 26 11.13 3.65 -16.43
N PRO A 27 11.80 2.75 -17.19
CA PRO A 27 11.93 1.35 -16.83
C PRO A 27 12.74 1.11 -15.55
N GLU A 28 13.73 1.95 -15.23
CA GLU A 28 14.48 1.81 -13.98
C GLU A 28 13.63 2.16 -12.76
N LYS A 29 12.83 3.23 -12.88
CA LYS A 29 11.89 3.63 -11.83
C LYS A 29 10.78 2.61 -11.67
N ALA A 30 10.24 2.07 -12.77
CA ALA A 30 9.22 1.03 -12.74
C ALA A 30 9.70 -0.21 -11.97
N ALA A 31 10.90 -0.71 -12.28
CA ALA A 31 11.49 -1.86 -11.59
C ALA A 31 11.72 -1.61 -10.09
N LYS A 32 12.17 -0.41 -9.70
CA LYS A 32 12.35 -0.03 -8.29
C LYS A 32 11.01 0.07 -7.56
N SER A 33 10.02 0.73 -8.15
CA SER A 33 8.68 0.87 -7.58
C SER A 33 7.95 -0.46 -7.46
N LYS A 34 8.13 -1.37 -8.42
CA LYS A 34 7.54 -2.72 -8.38
C LYS A 34 8.10 -3.57 -7.23
N LYS A 35 9.38 -3.39 -6.88
CA LYS A 35 9.99 -4.01 -5.69
C LYS A 35 9.45 -3.42 -4.37
N GLN A 36 9.08 -2.15 -4.37
CA GLN A 36 8.54 -1.46 -3.19
C GLN A 36 7.03 -1.67 -3.01
N GLY A 37 6.29 -1.93 -4.10
CA GLY A 37 4.85 -2.15 -4.08
C GLY A 37 4.36 -3.16 -3.05
N PRO A 38 4.95 -4.39 -2.97
CA PRO A 38 4.55 -5.40 -2.00
C PRO A 38 4.75 -4.93 -0.56
N ILE A 39 5.87 -4.25 -0.29
CA ILE A 39 6.19 -3.72 1.04
C ILE A 39 5.15 -2.66 1.42
N LEU A 40 4.84 -1.75 0.51
CA LEU A 40 3.85 -0.71 0.73
C LEU A 40 2.44 -1.29 0.97
N ALA A 41 2.10 -2.37 0.25
CA ALA A 41 0.84 -3.08 0.46
C ALA A 41 0.79 -3.75 1.84
N VAL A 42 1.85 -4.43 2.27
CA VAL A 42 1.93 -5.07 3.60
C VAL A 42 1.84 -4.04 4.72
N VAL A 43 2.54 -2.91 4.60
CA VAL A 43 2.47 -1.81 5.58
C VAL A 43 1.05 -1.23 5.62
N GLY A 44 0.42 -1.04 4.46
CA GLY A 44 -0.98 -0.62 4.37
C GLY A 44 -1.94 -1.59 5.06
N ALA A 45 -1.78 -2.90 4.82
CA ALA A 45 -2.56 -3.95 5.47
C ALA A 45 -2.37 -3.98 6.98
N ALA A 46 -1.13 -3.84 7.47
CA ALA A 46 -0.82 -3.79 8.89
C ALA A 46 -1.43 -2.55 9.56
N MET A 47 -1.33 -1.38 8.93
CA MET A 47 -1.97 -0.15 9.41
C MET A 47 -3.50 -0.26 9.41
N LEU A 48 -4.09 -0.90 8.40
CA LEU A 48 -5.53 -1.13 8.33
C LEU A 48 -5.97 -2.10 9.44
N GLY A 49 -5.25 -3.20 9.63
CA GLY A 49 -5.50 -4.17 10.70
C GLY A 49 -5.39 -3.54 12.09
N ALA A 50 -4.37 -2.70 12.31
CA ALA A 50 -4.23 -1.93 13.54
C ALA A 50 -5.37 -0.93 13.73
N ALA A 51 -5.82 -0.27 12.67
CA ALA A 51 -6.96 0.64 12.71
C ALA A 51 -8.27 -0.07 13.09
N VAL A 52 -8.48 -1.29 12.57
CA VAL A 52 -9.65 -2.11 12.89
C VAL A 52 -9.59 -2.59 14.34
N LEU A 53 -8.42 -3.05 14.81
CA LEU A 53 -8.22 -3.46 16.20
C LEU A 53 -8.45 -2.31 17.17
N LEU A 54 -7.83 -1.16 16.93
CA LEU A 54 -7.98 0.02 17.78
C LEU A 54 -9.40 0.60 17.70
N GLY A 55 -10.00 0.62 16.51
CA GLY A 55 -11.37 1.09 16.31
C GLY A 55 -12.43 0.18 16.93
N GLY A 56 -12.22 -1.14 16.90
CA GLY A 56 -13.09 -2.12 17.55
C GLY A 56 -12.86 -2.25 19.06
N MET A 57 -11.70 -1.85 19.57
CA MET A 57 -11.40 -1.79 21.01
C MET A 57 -11.85 -0.47 21.65
N LEU A 58 -12.09 0.58 20.85
CA LEU A 58 -12.59 1.89 21.28
C LEU A 58 -14.11 2.07 21.05
N ALA A 59 -14.78 1.08 20.44
CA ALA A 59 -16.23 1.04 20.23
C ALA A 59 -16.91 0.21 21.33
#